data_AF-F3CBN8-F1
#
_entry.id   AF-F3CBN8-F1
#
_cell.length_a   1.000
_cell.length_b   1.000
_cell.length_c   1.000
_cell.angle_alpha   90.00
_cell.angle_beta   90.00
_cell.angle_gamma   90.00
#
_symmetry.space_group_name_H-M   'P 1'
#
loop_
_entity.id
_entity.type
_entity.pdbx_description
1 polymer ?
#
loop_
_entity_poly.entity_id
_entity_poly.type
_entity_poly.pdbx_seq_one_letter_code
_entity_poly.pdbx_strand_id
1 'polypeptide(L)'
;MNIASRQQRGVALLVVLWVLALLSLLLGGLAGWVQLESRQALWLHQNTQALMAAEAGMNMAVQGLLDPAQRKRWIADGRLVSLRMDDTQLLVSIRSERGKLDLNSAPVADISRL
;
A
#
# COMPACT_ATOMS: atom_id res chain seq x y z
N MET A 1 -4.27 -41.25 -60.03
CA MET A 1 -5.21 -40.68 -59.04
C MET A 1 -4.53 -40.58 -57.68
N ASN A 2 -3.75 -39.53 -57.38
CA ASN A 2 -3.23 -39.31 -56.01
C ASN A 2 -2.64 -37.91 -55.74
N ILE A 3 -3.36 -36.83 -56.06
CA ILE A 3 -2.88 -35.44 -55.82
C ILE A 3 -3.56 -34.77 -54.61
N ALA A 4 -4.58 -35.41 -54.02
CA ALA A 4 -5.44 -34.80 -53.00
C ALA A 4 -4.84 -34.71 -51.58
N SER A 5 -3.82 -35.51 -51.25
CA SER A 5 -3.32 -35.64 -49.87
C SER A 5 -2.26 -34.59 -49.48
N ARG A 6 -1.54 -34.01 -50.46
CA ARG A 6 -0.46 -33.05 -50.19
C ARG A 6 -0.99 -31.62 -49.93
N GLN A 7 -2.09 -31.23 -50.57
CA GLN A 7 -2.75 -29.93 -50.32
C GLN A 7 -3.51 -29.91 -48.97
N GLN A 8 -4.20 -30.99 -48.59
CA GLN A 8 -4.91 -31.06 -47.31
C GLN A 8 -3.98 -30.95 -46.10
N ARG A 9 -2.75 -31.49 -46.20
CA ARG A 9 -1.73 -31.35 -45.15
C ARG A 9 -1.33 -29.89 -44.90
N GLY A 10 -1.26 -29.06 -45.94
CA GLY A 10 -0.94 -27.64 -45.78
C GLY A 10 -2.02 -26.86 -45.04
N VAL A 11 -3.29 -27.10 -45.38
CA VAL A 11 -4.44 -26.45 -44.73
C VAL A 11 -4.56 -26.90 -43.27
N ALA A 12 -4.38 -28.19 -42.99
CA ALA A 12 -4.42 -28.71 -41.62
C ALA A 12 -3.33 -28.08 -40.73
N LEU A 13 -2.12 -27.91 -41.25
CA LEU A 13 -1.01 -27.31 -40.51
C LEU A 13 -1.25 -25.83 -40.23
N LEU A 14 -1.83 -25.09 -41.17
CA LEU A 14 -2.24 -23.70 -40.97
C LEU A 14 -3.29 -23.58 -39.87
N VAL A 15 -4.31 -24.44 -39.85
CA VAL A 15 -5.33 -24.43 -38.79
C VAL A 15 -4.70 -24.72 -37.43
N VAL A 16 -3.80 -25.70 -37.33
CA VAL A 16 -3.11 -26.01 -36.06
C VAL A 16 -2.28 -24.82 -35.58
N LEU A 17 -1.51 -24.18 -36.47
CA LEU A 17 -0.74 -22.99 -36.11
C LEU A 17 -1.63 -21.84 -35.66
N TRP A 18 -2.77 -21.63 -36.33
CA TRP A 18 -3.74 -20.62 -35.92
C TRP A 18 -4.38 -20.92 -34.56
N VAL A 19 -4.74 -22.18 -34.30
CA VAL A 19 -5.27 -22.61 -33.00
C VAL A 19 -4.22 -22.41 -31.91
N LEU A 20 -2.97 -22.80 -32.16
CA LEU A 20 -1.87 -22.57 -31.21
C LEU A 20 -1.61 -21.08 -30.97
N ALA A 21 -1.69 -20.24 -32.02
CA ALA A 21 -1.56 -18.80 -31.90
C ALA A 21 -2.67 -18.19 -31.03
N LEU A 22 -3.93 -18.59 -31.27
CA LEU A 22 -5.08 -18.14 -30.48
C LEU A 22 -5.00 -18.61 -29.03
N LEU A 23 -4.64 -19.88 -28.80
CA LEU A 23 -4.43 -20.41 -27.44
C LEU A 23 -3.31 -19.64 -26.73
N SER A 24 -2.19 -19.38 -27.41
CA SER A 24 -1.07 -18.62 -26.85
C SER A 24 -1.48 -17.20 -26.46
N LEU A 25 -2.29 -16.54 -27.31
CA LEU A 25 -2.81 -15.19 -27.02
C LEU A 25 -3.76 -15.20 -25.81
N LEU A 26 -4.66 -16.18 -25.73
CA LEU A 26 -5.57 -16.35 -24.59
C LEU A 26 -4.80 -16.60 -23.28
N LEU A 27 -3.83 -17.50 -23.31
CA LEU A 27 -2.94 -17.80 -22.18
C LEU A 27 -2.14 -16.56 -21.76
N GLY A 28 -1.59 -15.81 -22.72
CA GLY A 28 -0.85 -14.57 -22.45
C GLY A 28 -1.74 -13.50 -21.80
N GLY A 29 -2.97 -13.33 -22.29
CA GLY A 29 -3.94 -12.39 -21.72
C GLY A 29 -4.33 -12.75 -20.28
N LEU A 30 -4.65 -14.02 -20.03
CA LEU A 30 -5.00 -14.52 -18.69
C LEU A 30 -3.82 -14.39 -17.71
N ALA A 31 -2.60 -14.75 -18.13
CA ALA A 31 -1.41 -14.61 -17.31
C ALA A 31 -1.16 -13.14 -16.93
N GLY A 32 -1.34 -12.21 -17.88
CA GLY A 32 -1.25 -10.77 -17.62
C GLY A 32 -2.30 -10.29 -16.62
N TRP A 33 -3.55 -10.75 -16.75
CA TRP A 33 -4.64 -10.39 -15.86
C TRP A 33 -4.41 -10.88 -14.42
N VAL A 34 -4.05 -12.16 -14.24
CA VAL A 34 -3.75 -12.74 -12.93
C VAL A 34 -2.57 -12.03 -12.26
N GLN A 35 -1.53 -11.67 -13.03
CA GLN A 35 -0.41 -10.90 -12.49
C GLN A 35 -0.83 -9.52 -12.01
N LEU A 36 -1.72 -8.85 -12.75
CA LEU A 36 -2.24 -7.55 -12.34
C LEU A 36 -3.07 -7.67 -11.06
N GLU A 37 -3.97 -8.64 -10.99
CA GLU A 37 -4.84 -8.88 -9.84
C GLU A 37 -4.02 -9.25 -8.58
N SER A 38 -2.99 -10.08 -8.74
CA SER A 38 -2.03 -10.40 -7.68
C SER A 38 -1.29 -9.16 -7.17
N ARG A 39 -0.84 -8.27 -8.07
CA ARG A 39 -0.19 -7.02 -7.68
C ARG A 39 -1.14 -6.08 -6.94
N GLN A 40 -2.40 -5.98 -7.37
CA GLN A 40 -3.41 -5.17 -6.69
C GLN A 40 -3.72 -5.70 -5.29
N ALA A 41 -3.89 -7.01 -5.15
CA ALA A 41 -4.13 -7.65 -3.86
C ALA A 41 -2.96 -7.42 -2.89
N LEU A 42 -1.71 -7.58 -3.38
CA LEU A 42 -0.53 -7.33 -2.56
C LEU A 42 -0.43 -5.87 -2.13
N TRP A 43 -0.66 -4.92 -3.05
CA TRP A 43 -0.63 -3.50 -2.74
C TRP A 43 -1.68 -3.12 -1.70
N LEU A 44 -2.92 -3.60 -1.87
CA LEU A 44 -4.00 -3.36 -0.91
C LEU A 44 -3.62 -3.89 0.48
N HIS A 45 -3.10 -5.12 0.55
CA HIS A 45 -2.68 -5.73 1.80
C HIS A 45 -1.59 -4.91 2.50
N GLN A 46 -0.53 -4.53 1.78
CA GLN A 46 0.57 -3.73 2.32
C GLN A 46 0.11 -2.35 2.80
N ASN A 47 -0.75 -1.68 2.02
CA ASN A 47 -1.29 -0.37 2.38
C ASN A 47 -2.15 -0.45 3.65
N THR A 48 -3.03 -1.45 3.74
CA THR A 48 -3.85 -1.66 4.93
C THR A 48 -3.01 -2.01 6.15
N GLN A 49 -1.98 -2.86 5.99
CA GLN A 49 -1.06 -3.19 7.07
C GLN A 49 -0.30 -1.95 7.59
N ALA A 50 0.19 -1.12 6.68
CA ALA A 50 0.89 0.12 7.05
C ALA A 50 -0.04 1.10 7.79
N LEU A 51 -1.29 1.24 7.33
CA LEU A 51 -2.28 2.10 7.98
C LEU A 51 -2.62 1.61 9.39
N MET A 52 -2.92 0.31 9.55
CA MET A 52 -3.23 -0.28 10.86
C MET A 52 -2.05 -0.19 11.83
N ALA A 53 -0.81 -0.37 11.33
CA ALA A 53 0.38 -0.19 12.15
C ALA A 53 0.54 1.27 12.59
N ALA A 54 0.27 2.25 11.72
CA ALA A 54 0.29 3.66 12.06
C ALA A 54 -0.77 4.01 13.13
N GLU A 55 -2.00 3.51 12.98
CA GLU A 55 -3.06 3.67 13.98
C GLU A 55 -2.68 3.02 15.33
N ALA A 56 -2.09 1.83 15.31
CA ALA A 56 -1.59 1.17 16.50
C ALA A 56 -0.48 2.00 17.17
N GLY A 57 0.48 2.53 16.41
CA GLY A 57 1.52 3.43 16.90
C GLY A 57 0.96 4.69 17.55
N MET A 58 -0.07 5.30 16.96
CA MET A 58 -0.79 6.44 17.52
C MET A 58 -1.46 6.06 18.85
N ASN A 59 -2.18 4.94 18.90
CA ASN A 59 -2.83 4.46 20.12
C ASN A 59 -1.82 4.15 21.23
N MET A 60 -0.68 3.55 20.90
CA MET A 60 0.40 3.30 21.86
C MET A 60 1.00 4.59 22.42
N ALA A 61 1.16 5.61 21.57
CA ALA A 61 1.63 6.93 21.98
C ALA A 61 0.63 7.63 22.91
N VAL A 62 -0.67 7.63 22.56
CA VAL A 62 -1.75 8.18 23.40
C VAL A 62 -1.81 7.45 24.74
N GLN A 63 -1.81 6.13 24.73
CA GLN A 63 -1.84 5.31 25.94
C GLN A 63 -0.61 5.56 26.83
N GLY A 64 0.55 5.80 26.22
CA GLY A 64 1.77 6.18 26.93
C GLY A 64 1.72 7.57 27.56
N LEU A 65 1.10 8.55 26.89
CA LEU A 65 0.89 9.91 27.43
C LEU A 65 -0.12 9.92 28.58
N LEU A 66 -1.11 9.03 28.55
CA LEU A 66 -2.15 8.90 29.57
C LEU A 66 -1.74 8.03 30.76
N ASP A 67 -0.62 7.28 30.69
CA ASP A 67 -0.19 6.38 31.77
C ASP A 67 0.21 7.18 33.02
N PRO A 68 -0.56 7.12 34.12
CA PRO A 68 -0.27 7.89 35.34
C PRO A 68 1.03 7.48 36.00
N ALA A 69 1.46 6.24 35.78
CA ALA A 69 2.70 5.69 36.29
C ALA A 69 3.93 6.12 35.47
N GLN A 70 3.75 6.87 34.37
CA GLN A 70 4.81 7.32 33.44
C GLN A 70 5.79 6.21 33.05
N ARG A 71 5.35 4.95 32.96
CA ARG A 71 6.24 3.81 32.72
C ARG A 71 6.92 3.92 31.35
N LYS A 72 6.21 4.52 30.40
CA LYS A 72 6.80 4.99 29.14
C LYS A 72 6.88 6.52 29.23
N ARG A 73 8.09 7.04 29.34
CA ARG A 73 8.38 8.47 29.54
C ARG A 73 8.23 9.24 28.23
N TRP A 74 7.01 9.28 27.71
CA TRP A 74 6.65 10.02 26.51
C TRP A 74 6.63 11.51 26.82
N ILE A 75 7.43 12.28 26.08
CA ILE A 75 7.50 13.73 26.18
C ILE A 75 7.09 14.30 24.82
N ALA A 76 6.18 15.26 24.82
CA ALA A 76 5.68 15.92 23.61
C ALA A 76 6.66 17.01 23.09
N ASP A 77 7.95 16.68 23.00
CA ASP A 77 9.03 17.59 22.59
C ASP A 77 9.42 17.45 21.10
N GLY A 78 8.83 16.47 20.40
CA GLY A 78 9.08 16.17 19.00
C GLY A 78 10.18 15.12 18.77
N ARG A 79 10.73 14.49 19.81
CA ARG A 79 11.69 13.38 19.62
C ARG A 79 11.03 12.20 18.92
N LEU A 80 11.80 11.57 18.04
CA LEU A 80 11.40 10.31 17.41
C LEU A 80 11.59 9.16 18.41
N VAL A 81 10.53 8.38 18.60
CA VAL A 81 10.53 7.15 19.39
C VAL A 81 10.23 6.00 18.45
N SER A 82 11.11 4.99 18.45
CA SER A 82 10.90 3.77 17.70
C SER A 82 9.95 2.85 18.47
N LEU A 83 8.91 2.39 17.79
CA LEU A 83 7.98 1.38 18.25
C LEU A 83 7.97 0.22 17.26
N ARG A 84 7.52 -0.94 17.74
CA ARG A 84 7.32 -2.12 16.91
C ARG A 84 5.91 -2.63 17.13
N MET A 85 5.18 -2.82 16.04
CA MET A 85 3.87 -3.47 16.02
C MET A 85 3.99 -4.67 15.08
N ASP A 86 3.90 -5.86 15.65
CA ASP A 86 4.20 -7.12 14.97
C ASP A 86 5.53 -7.06 14.21
N ASP A 87 5.51 -7.17 12.88
CA ASP A 87 6.68 -7.10 12.02
C ASP A 87 6.93 -5.71 11.42
N THR A 88 6.12 -4.72 11.80
CA THR A 88 6.24 -3.33 11.32
C THR A 88 6.99 -2.47 12.33
N GLN A 89 8.05 -1.81 11.85
CA GLN A 89 8.75 -0.77 12.61
C GLN A 89 8.04 0.58 12.41
N LEU A 90 7.80 1.29 13.50
CA LEU A 90 7.12 2.57 13.53
C LEU A 90 8.04 3.62 14.13
N LEU A 91 8.03 4.82 13.55
CA LEU A 91 8.66 6.00 14.12
C LEU A 91 7.57 6.99 14.49
N VAL A 92 7.49 7.33 15.77
CA VAL A 92 6.46 8.23 16.29
C VAL A 92 7.12 9.44 16.92
N SER A 93 6.69 10.63 16.52
CA SER A 93 7.05 11.90 17.16
C SER A 93 5.80 12.58 17.70
N ILE A 94 5.87 13.09 18.92
CA ILE A 94 4.76 13.82 19.55
C ILE A 94 5.24 15.24 19.82
N ARG A 95 4.48 16.24 19.40
CA ARG A 95 4.76 17.65 19.69
C ARG A 95 3.58 18.29 20.38
N SER A 96 3.86 19.06 21.44
CA SER A 96 2.84 19.86 22.11
C SER A 96 2.43 21.03 21.21
N GLU A 97 1.13 21.17 20.97
CA GLU A 97 0.55 22.35 20.33
C GLU A 97 0.35 23.50 21.34
N ARG A 98 0.43 23.23 22.64
CA ARG A 98 0.37 24.27 23.68
C ARG A 98 1.53 25.25 23.49
N GLY A 99 1.21 26.54 23.50
CA GLY A 99 2.16 27.63 23.29
C GLY A 99 2.23 28.14 21.85
N LYS A 100 1.53 27.51 20.90
CA LYS A 100 1.29 28.08 19.57
C LYS A 100 0.07 29.02 19.60
N LEU A 101 0.04 29.96 18.66
CA LEU A 101 -1.13 30.82 18.44
C LEU A 101 -2.30 29.97 17.91
N ASP A 102 -3.44 29.98 18.60
CA ASP A 102 -4.67 29.33 18.12
C ASP A 102 -5.31 30.17 17.01
N LEU A 103 -5.12 29.76 15.77
CA LEU A 103 -5.66 30.45 14.59
C LEU A 103 -7.18 30.56 14.59
N ASN A 104 -7.90 29.66 15.27
CA ASN A 104 -9.36 29.69 15.30
C ASN A 104 -9.90 30.80 16.21
N SER A 105 -9.09 31.27 17.16
CA SER A 105 -9.47 32.25 18.18
C SER A 105 -8.60 33.51 18.16
N ALA A 106 -7.55 33.53 17.33
CA ALA A 106 -6.59 34.62 17.28
C ALA A 106 -7.20 35.91 16.69
N PRO A 107 -7.00 37.06 17.35
CA PRO A 107 -7.25 38.36 16.74
C PRO A 107 -6.44 38.53 15.45
N VAL A 108 -7.04 39.17 14.43
CA VAL A 108 -6.35 39.50 13.17
C VAL A 108 -5.05 40.27 13.41
N ALA A 109 -5.02 41.11 14.46
CA ALA A 109 -3.85 41.88 14.85
C ALA A 109 -2.65 41.03 15.33
N ASP A 110 -2.89 39.83 15.84
CA ASP A 110 -1.83 38.90 16.25
C ASP A 110 -1.32 38.09 15.06
N ILE A 111 -2.21 37.77 14.11
CA ILE A 111 -1.84 37.12 12.85
C ILE A 111 -0.99 38.06 11.97
N SER A 112 -1.31 39.36 11.94
CA SER A 112 -0.57 40.34 11.13
C SER A 112 0.83 40.69 11.68
N ARG A 113 1.24 40.08 12.80
CA ARG A 113 2.56 40.29 13.45
C ARG A 113 3.49 39.07 13.34
N LEU A 114 3.02 37.97 12.76
CA LEU A 114 3.81 36.77 12.44
C LEU A 114 4.55 36.94 11.12
#